data_AF-A0A6I9TMT3-F1
#
_entry.id   AF-A0A6I9TMT3-F1
#
_cell.length_a   1.000
_cell.length_b   1.000
_cell.length_c   1.000
_cell.angle_alpha   90.00
_cell.angle_beta   90.00
_cell.angle_gamma   90.00
#
_symmetry.space_group_name_H-M   'P 1'
#
loop_
_entity.id
_entity.type
_entity.pdbx_description
1 polymer ?
#
loop_
_entity_poly.entity_id
_entity_poly.type
_entity_poly.pdbx_seq_one_letter_code
_entity_poly.pdbx_strand_id
1 'polypeptide(L)'
;MVQTKSLEIGVKVSAKEAWTVYGTLLLAKIAVEELPDQFSKLEVLNGNGSSGTIIQVFYTPGSTPPWYKELFKVVDDVRLVKEAEVIEGGALEQGFSYFGTVLEVKEKEGAKEECIVKGTIVYELKDASTPVSTDGLLTILNLAADYLIKHHHHCN
;
A
#
# COMPACT_ATOMS: atom_id res chain seq x y z
N MET A 1 -1.82 -15.83 -16.47
CA MET A 1 -0.64 -16.24 -15.68
C MET A 1 -0.37 -15.12 -14.69
N VAL A 2 -0.33 -15.45 -13.41
CA VAL A 2 0.02 -14.50 -12.34
C VAL A 2 1.45 -14.03 -12.51
N GLN A 3 1.64 -12.72 -12.46
CA GLN A 3 2.94 -12.06 -12.49
C GLN A 3 3.12 -11.24 -11.21
N THR A 4 4.39 -11.03 -10.83
CA THR A 4 4.73 -10.26 -9.63
C THR A 4 5.89 -9.32 -9.87
N LYS A 5 5.87 -8.15 -9.24
CA LYS A 5 7.04 -7.27 -9.09
C LYS A 5 7.17 -6.83 -7.65
N SER A 6 8.37 -6.86 -7.10
CA SER A 6 8.62 -6.52 -5.69
C SER A 6 9.75 -5.52 -5.54
N LEU A 7 9.71 -4.76 -4.45
CA LEU A 7 10.78 -3.90 -3.98
C LEU A 7 10.88 -3.96 -2.46
N GLU A 8 12.01 -3.50 -1.93
CA GLU A 8 12.26 -3.39 -0.50
C GLU A 8 12.82 -2.01 -0.16
N ILE A 9 12.43 -1.47 0.99
CA ILE A 9 13.03 -0.26 1.58
C ILE A 9 13.44 -0.54 3.02
N GLY A 10 14.49 0.14 3.47
CA GLY A 10 14.85 0.20 4.89
C GLY A 10 14.15 1.37 5.58
N VAL A 11 13.61 1.14 6.77
CA VAL A 11 12.92 2.15 7.57
C VAL A 11 13.59 2.21 8.96
N LYS A 12 13.82 3.42 9.46
CA LYS A 12 14.56 3.66 10.71
C LYS A 12 13.65 3.67 11.95
N VAL A 13 12.80 2.66 12.07
CA VAL A 13 12.00 2.35 13.27
C VAL A 13 11.89 0.83 13.42
N SER A 14 11.46 0.35 14.59
CA SER A 14 11.17 -1.08 14.80
C SER A 14 10.08 -1.61 13.86
N ALA A 15 10.07 -2.93 13.58
CA ALA A 15 9.06 -3.53 12.70
C ALA A 15 7.62 -3.32 13.21
N LYS A 16 7.42 -3.37 14.54
CA LYS A 16 6.11 -3.13 15.15
C LYS A 16 5.63 -1.70 14.97
N GLU A 17 6.53 -0.74 15.11
CA GLU A 17 6.19 0.67 14.91
C GLU A 17 5.86 0.95 13.44
N ALA A 18 6.68 0.45 12.52
CA ALA A 18 6.38 0.53 11.09
C ALA A 18 5.00 -0.08 10.77
N TRP A 19 4.67 -1.21 11.39
CA TRP A 19 3.40 -1.89 11.17
C TRP A 19 2.16 -1.05 11.52
N THR A 20 2.27 -0.13 12.48
CA THR A 20 1.16 0.79 12.83
C THR A 20 0.72 1.67 11.65
N VAL A 21 1.62 1.88 10.68
CA VAL A 21 1.34 2.60 9.44
C VAL A 21 1.08 1.62 8.30
N TYR A 22 2.03 0.75 7.97
CA TYR A 22 1.95 -0.10 6.76
C TYR A 22 0.81 -1.13 6.83
N GLY A 23 0.49 -1.64 8.03
CA GLY A 23 -0.56 -2.62 8.24
C GLY A 23 -1.97 -2.05 8.31
N THR A 24 -2.13 -0.72 8.37
CA THR A 24 -3.41 -0.08 8.69
C THR A 24 -3.94 0.80 7.56
N LEU A 25 -5.10 1.42 7.79
CA LEU A 25 -5.67 2.46 6.92
C LEU A 25 -4.79 3.71 6.82
N LEU A 26 -3.88 3.91 7.78
CA LEU A 26 -3.05 5.11 7.83
C LEU A 26 -2.17 5.23 6.58
N LEU A 27 -1.69 4.11 6.02
CA LEU A 27 -0.96 4.12 4.76
C LEU A 27 -1.74 4.79 3.62
N ALA A 28 -3.02 4.43 3.45
CA ALA A 28 -3.86 5.01 2.41
C ALA A 28 -4.16 6.49 2.66
N LYS A 29 -4.33 6.88 3.94
CA LYS A 29 -4.52 8.29 4.33
C LYS A 29 -3.30 9.13 3.99
N ILE A 30 -2.10 8.67 4.38
CA ILE A 30 -0.84 9.34 4.05
C ILE A 30 -0.69 9.49 2.54
N ALA A 31 -0.96 8.44 1.76
CA ALA A 31 -0.85 8.51 0.31
C ALA A 31 -1.79 9.59 -0.28
N VAL A 32 -3.03 9.69 0.19
CA VAL A 32 -3.98 10.71 -0.30
C VAL A 32 -3.61 12.13 0.18
N GLU A 33 -3.13 12.28 1.41
CA GLU A 33 -2.75 13.58 1.98
C GLU A 33 -1.46 14.13 1.36
N GLU A 34 -0.45 13.27 1.14
CA GLU A 34 0.88 13.68 0.67
C GLU A 34 1.02 13.69 -0.86
N LEU A 35 0.04 13.14 -1.60
CA LEU A 35 0.00 13.18 -3.06
C LEU A 35 -1.29 13.84 -3.59
N PRO A 36 -1.56 15.12 -3.25
CA PRO A 36 -2.78 15.81 -3.64
C PRO A 36 -2.89 16.03 -5.16
N ASP A 37 -1.77 15.97 -5.88
CA ASP A 37 -1.76 16.04 -7.36
C ASP A 37 -2.24 14.73 -8.01
N GLN A 38 -2.19 13.61 -7.27
CA GLN A 38 -2.59 12.28 -7.76
C GLN A 38 -3.94 11.83 -7.21
N PHE A 39 -4.24 12.13 -5.95
CA PHE A 39 -5.45 11.70 -5.26
C PHE A 39 -6.26 12.88 -4.73
N SER A 40 -7.58 12.77 -4.82
CA SER A 40 -8.51 13.79 -4.34
C SER A 40 -9.18 13.43 -3.02
N LYS A 41 -9.52 12.16 -2.80
CA LYS A 41 -10.04 11.70 -1.51
C LYS A 41 -9.89 10.19 -1.30
N LEU A 42 -10.05 9.80 -0.04
CA LEU A 42 -10.23 8.43 0.43
C LEU A 42 -11.59 8.32 1.13
N GLU A 43 -12.33 7.26 0.83
CA GLU A 43 -13.52 6.85 1.57
C GLU A 43 -13.36 5.43 2.10
N VAL A 44 -13.72 5.21 3.37
CA VAL A 44 -13.83 3.88 3.95
C VAL A 44 -15.28 3.43 3.80
N LEU A 45 -15.53 2.46 2.92
CA LEU A 45 -16.87 1.97 2.63
C LEU A 45 -17.33 0.90 3.63
N ASN A 46 -16.39 0.09 4.11
CA ASN A 46 -16.63 -0.95 5.10
C ASN A 46 -15.36 -1.21 5.92
N GLY A 47 -15.51 -1.52 7.21
CA GLY A 47 -14.40 -1.95 8.07
C GLY A 47 -13.62 -0.81 8.72
N ASN A 48 -12.55 -1.19 9.42
CA ASN A 48 -11.75 -0.30 10.28
C ASN A 48 -10.24 -0.35 9.97
N GLY A 49 -9.86 -1.04 8.90
CA GLY A 49 -8.48 -1.29 8.51
C GLY A 49 -7.99 -2.72 8.73
N SER A 50 -8.79 -3.60 9.35
CA SER A 50 -8.52 -5.04 9.39
C SER A 50 -8.93 -5.75 8.10
N SER A 51 -8.67 -7.06 8.03
CA SER A 51 -9.23 -7.95 6.99
C SER A 51 -10.73 -7.72 6.79
N GLY A 52 -11.18 -7.67 5.53
CA GLY A 52 -12.56 -7.36 5.13
C GLY A 52 -12.85 -5.86 4.96
N THR A 53 -11.90 -4.99 5.27
CA THR A 53 -12.05 -3.55 5.03
C THR A 53 -12.07 -3.25 3.54
N ILE A 54 -13.01 -2.41 3.11
CA ILE A 54 -13.12 -1.92 1.73
C ILE A 54 -12.95 -0.41 1.76
N ILE A 55 -12.01 0.08 0.97
CA ILE A 55 -11.80 1.51 0.74
C ILE A 55 -12.04 1.87 -0.72
N GLN A 56 -12.39 3.12 -0.95
CA GLN A 56 -12.45 3.73 -2.27
C GLN A 56 -11.52 4.93 -2.32
N VAL A 57 -10.62 4.91 -3.29
CA VAL A 57 -9.64 5.98 -3.51
C VAL A 57 -9.99 6.67 -4.82
N PHE A 58 -10.04 8.00 -4.78
CA PHE A 58 -10.38 8.84 -5.90
C PHE A 58 -9.13 9.55 -6.41
N TYR A 59 -8.90 9.48 -7.72
CA TYR A 59 -7.84 10.24 -8.35
C TYR A 59 -8.24 11.72 -8.50
N THR A 60 -7.30 12.57 -8.89
CA THR A 60 -7.61 13.97 -9.22
C THR A 60 -8.53 14.08 -10.44
N PRO A 61 -9.32 15.16 -10.56
CA PRO A 61 -10.22 15.35 -11.70
C PRO A 61 -9.48 15.27 -13.04
N GLY A 62 -10.01 14.48 -13.98
CA GLY A 62 -9.42 14.28 -15.30
C GLY A 62 -8.65 12.96 -15.46
N SER A 63 -8.39 12.23 -14.36
CA SER A 63 -7.83 10.88 -14.42
C SER A 63 -8.83 9.87 -14.99
N THR A 64 -8.32 8.94 -15.79
CA THR A 64 -9.07 7.77 -16.28
C THR A 64 -8.27 6.52 -15.96
N PRO A 65 -8.80 5.61 -15.13
CA PRO A 65 -10.09 5.67 -14.44
C PRO A 65 -10.11 6.73 -13.32
N PRO A 66 -11.30 7.19 -12.90
CA PRO A 66 -11.43 8.27 -11.91
C PRO A 66 -11.26 7.80 -10.45
N TRP A 67 -11.38 6.50 -10.18
CA TRP A 67 -11.25 5.93 -8.83
C TRP A 67 -10.95 4.42 -8.91
N TYR A 68 -10.66 3.83 -7.75
CA TYR A 68 -10.64 2.39 -7.55
C TYR A 68 -11.15 2.00 -6.16
N LYS A 69 -11.67 0.78 -6.04
CA LYS A 69 -11.97 0.15 -4.74
C LYS A 69 -10.96 -0.94 -4.44
N GLU A 70 -10.51 -0.97 -3.21
CA GLU A 70 -9.55 -1.94 -2.70
C GLU A 70 -10.15 -2.69 -1.51
N LEU A 71 -9.96 -4.01 -1.50
CA LEU A 71 -10.31 -4.90 -0.40
C LEU A 71 -9.03 -5.32 0.33
N PHE A 72 -9.01 -5.17 1.64
CA PHE A 72 -7.97 -5.75 2.50
C PHE A 72 -8.34 -7.21 2.75
N LYS A 73 -7.71 -8.13 2.01
CA LYS A 73 -8.00 -9.56 2.10
C LYS A 73 -7.47 -10.15 3.40
N VAL A 74 -6.23 -9.79 3.72
CA VAL A 74 -5.49 -10.28 4.88
C VAL A 74 -4.81 -9.09 5.54
N VAL A 75 -4.95 -9.00 6.85
CA VAL A 75 -4.16 -8.16 7.74
C VAL A 75 -3.76 -9.06 8.90
N ASP A 76 -2.48 -9.42 8.96
CA ASP A 76 -1.93 -10.32 9.95
C ASP A 76 -0.93 -9.55 10.83
N ASP A 77 -1.38 -9.17 12.02
CA ASP A 77 -0.58 -8.40 12.99
C ASP A 77 0.51 -9.25 13.68
N VAL A 78 0.47 -10.57 13.53
CA VAL A 78 1.50 -11.47 14.10
C VAL A 78 2.65 -11.63 13.12
N ARG A 79 2.33 -11.84 11.83
CA ARG A 79 3.32 -11.98 10.76
C ARG A 79 3.74 -10.65 10.14
N LEU A 80 3.02 -9.57 10.45
CA LEU A 80 3.19 -8.23 9.86
C LEU A 80 3.05 -8.26 8.33
N VAL A 81 1.97 -8.91 7.87
CA VAL A 81 1.65 -9.09 6.45
C VAL A 81 0.26 -8.54 6.14
N LYS A 82 0.17 -7.72 5.09
CA LYS A 82 -1.10 -7.20 4.56
C LYS A 82 -1.21 -7.57 3.09
N GLU A 83 -2.32 -8.19 2.72
CA GLU A 83 -2.68 -8.46 1.34
C GLU A 83 -3.94 -7.68 0.98
N ALA A 84 -3.87 -6.93 -0.11
CA ALA A 84 -5.00 -6.17 -0.62
C ALA A 84 -5.16 -6.38 -2.12
N GLU A 85 -6.39 -6.25 -2.62
CA GLU A 85 -6.70 -6.39 -4.05
C GLU A 85 -7.65 -5.29 -4.51
N VAL A 86 -7.45 -4.82 -5.74
CA VAL A 86 -8.42 -3.97 -6.42
C VAL A 86 -9.61 -4.84 -6.81
N ILE A 87 -10.80 -4.46 -6.34
CA ILE A 87 -12.06 -5.20 -6.60
C ILE A 87 -12.94 -4.49 -7.63
N GLU A 88 -12.74 -3.20 -7.87
CA GLU A 88 -13.53 -2.41 -8.81
C GLU A 88 -12.74 -1.16 -9.27
N GLY A 89 -12.93 -0.72 -10.51
CA GLY A 89 -12.23 0.45 -11.06
C GLY A 89 -10.73 0.23 -11.26
N GLY A 90 -9.96 1.32 -11.30
CA GLY A 90 -8.49 1.28 -11.28
C GLY A 90 -7.86 0.39 -12.36
N ALA A 91 -6.96 -0.48 -11.94
CA ALA A 91 -6.27 -1.40 -12.86
C ALA A 91 -7.25 -2.33 -13.61
N LEU A 92 -8.38 -2.72 -13.02
CA LEU A 92 -9.32 -3.67 -13.66
C LEU A 92 -9.97 -3.10 -14.94
N GLU A 93 -10.10 -1.78 -15.01
CA GLU A 93 -10.57 -1.04 -16.20
C GLU A 93 -9.46 -0.79 -17.22
N GLN A 94 -8.20 -1.01 -16.84
CA GLN A 94 -7.00 -0.77 -17.66
C GLN A 94 -6.39 -2.06 -18.23
N GLY A 95 -7.21 -3.11 -18.39
CA GLY A 95 -6.78 -4.37 -19.00
C GLY A 95 -6.22 -5.40 -18.03
N PHE A 96 -6.34 -5.19 -16.72
CA PHE A 96 -5.98 -6.20 -15.71
C PHE A 96 -7.19 -7.08 -15.39
N SER A 97 -6.98 -8.39 -15.24
CA SER A 97 -7.96 -9.31 -14.65
C SER A 97 -7.80 -9.42 -13.14
N TYR A 98 -6.60 -9.14 -12.63
CA TYR A 98 -6.28 -9.09 -11.21
C TYR A 98 -5.21 -8.03 -10.96
N PHE A 99 -5.34 -7.29 -9.86
CA PHE A 99 -4.29 -6.40 -9.38
C PHE A 99 -4.36 -6.32 -7.86
N GLY A 100 -3.28 -6.66 -7.19
CA GLY A 100 -3.20 -6.63 -5.73
C GLY A 100 -1.82 -6.27 -5.24
N THR A 101 -1.74 -5.96 -3.96
CA THR A 101 -0.50 -5.62 -3.27
C THR A 101 -0.32 -6.50 -2.04
N VAL A 102 0.93 -6.85 -1.77
CA VAL A 102 1.34 -7.54 -0.54
C VAL A 102 2.42 -6.69 0.13
N LEU A 103 2.17 -6.30 1.37
CA LEU A 103 3.13 -5.60 2.22
C LEU A 103 3.59 -6.54 3.33
N GLU A 104 4.90 -6.65 3.50
CA GLU A 104 5.53 -7.41 4.58
C GLU A 104 6.46 -6.47 5.34
N VAL A 105 6.42 -6.48 6.67
CA VAL A 105 7.40 -5.78 7.51
C VAL A 105 8.23 -6.81 8.27
N LYS A 106 9.57 -6.68 8.20
CA LYS A 106 10.52 -7.61 8.81
C LYS A 106 11.51 -6.86 9.67
N GLU A 107 11.88 -7.44 10.80
CA GLU A 107 12.98 -6.92 11.61
C GLU A 107 14.28 -6.94 10.79
N LYS A 108 15.12 -5.92 10.98
CA LYS A 108 16.47 -5.93 10.41
C LYS A 108 17.42 -6.64 11.37
N GLU A 109 18.08 -7.69 10.88
CA GLU A 109 19.02 -8.44 11.71
C GLU A 109 20.12 -7.53 12.28
N GLY A 110 20.28 -7.57 13.60
CA GLY A 110 21.26 -6.74 14.31
C GLY A 110 20.87 -5.28 14.55
N ALA A 111 19.67 -4.83 14.15
CA ALA A 111 19.22 -3.45 14.34
C ALA A 111 17.76 -3.39 14.86
N LYS A 112 17.59 -3.14 16.17
CA LYS A 112 16.27 -3.15 16.83
C LYS A 112 15.36 -1.98 16.44
N GLU A 113 15.94 -0.86 16.03
CA GLU A 113 15.22 0.34 15.61
C GLU A 113 15.29 0.54 14.09
N GLU A 114 15.47 -0.57 13.36
CA GLU A 114 15.39 -0.56 11.91
C GLU A 114 14.63 -1.79 11.43
N CYS A 115 13.82 -1.62 10.40
CA CYS A 115 13.10 -2.71 9.77
C CYS A 115 13.22 -2.64 8.25
N ILE A 116 12.85 -3.73 7.59
CA ILE A 116 12.73 -3.82 6.14
C ILE A 116 11.24 -3.91 5.82
N VAL A 117 10.79 -3.05 4.91
CA VAL A 117 9.44 -3.10 4.36
C VAL A 117 9.53 -3.58 2.93
N LYS A 118 8.88 -4.70 2.65
CA LYS A 118 8.79 -5.27 1.31
C LYS A 118 7.40 -5.03 0.75
N GLY A 119 7.34 -4.46 -0.45
CA GLY A 119 6.11 -4.30 -1.22
C GLY A 119 6.15 -5.18 -2.46
N THR A 120 5.07 -5.90 -2.72
CA THR A 120 4.89 -6.73 -3.92
C THR A 120 3.61 -6.36 -4.63
N ILE A 121 3.68 -6.07 -5.93
CA ILE A 121 2.52 -5.98 -6.82
C ILE A 121 2.30 -7.37 -7.42
N VAL A 122 1.10 -7.89 -7.29
CA VAL A 122 0.65 -9.16 -7.87
C VAL A 122 -0.43 -8.84 -8.90
N TYR A 123 -0.26 -9.29 -10.14
CA TYR A 123 -1.17 -8.88 -11.20
C TYR A 123 -1.36 -9.96 -12.26
N GLU A 124 -2.51 -9.91 -12.91
CA GLU A 124 -2.81 -10.66 -14.12
C GLU A 124 -3.36 -9.72 -15.18
N LEU A 125 -2.88 -9.88 -16.40
CA LEU A 125 -3.32 -9.11 -17.55
C LEU A 125 -4.36 -9.91 -18.34
N LYS A 126 -5.39 -9.22 -18.84
CA LYS A 126 -6.33 -9.77 -19.83
C LYS A 126 -5.59 -10.05 -21.14
N ASP A 127 -4.69 -9.14 -21.54
CA ASP A 127 -3.84 -9.24 -22.74
C ASP A 127 -2.37 -8.90 -22.45
N ALA A 128 -1.44 -9.54 -23.15
CA ALA A 128 -0.01 -9.42 -22.88
C ALA A 128 0.62 -8.17 -23.51
N SER A 129 0.50 -6.99 -22.87
CA SER A 129 1.30 -5.81 -23.27
C SER A 129 1.44 -4.68 -22.24
N THR A 130 0.68 -4.65 -21.14
CA THR A 130 0.73 -3.52 -20.20
C THR A 130 1.99 -3.57 -19.31
N PRO A 131 2.90 -2.59 -19.38
CA PRO A 131 4.05 -2.53 -18.48
C PRO A 131 3.59 -2.13 -17.07
N VAL A 132 3.98 -2.92 -16.07
CA VAL A 132 3.77 -2.60 -14.65
C VAL A 132 5.05 -2.03 -14.07
N SER A 133 4.99 -0.86 -13.42
CA SER A 133 6.11 -0.30 -12.63
C SER A 133 5.83 -0.44 -11.14
N THR A 134 6.90 -0.47 -10.35
CA THR A 134 6.83 -0.41 -8.88
C THR A 134 7.04 1.01 -8.34
N ASP A 135 7.22 2.03 -9.19
CA ASP A 135 7.55 3.39 -8.76
C ASP A 135 6.48 4.00 -7.86
N GLY A 136 5.19 3.83 -8.21
CA GLY A 136 4.10 4.31 -7.36
C GLY A 136 4.08 3.64 -5.98
N LEU A 137 4.39 2.34 -5.93
CA LEU A 137 4.53 1.62 -4.66
C LEU A 137 5.75 2.12 -3.88
N LEU A 138 6.88 2.38 -4.55
CA LEU A 138 8.08 2.93 -3.93
C LEU A 138 7.79 4.30 -3.30
N THR A 139 7.09 5.18 -4.02
CA THR A 139 6.70 6.51 -3.52
C THR A 139 5.85 6.39 -2.26
N ILE A 140 4.79 5.57 -2.28
CA ILE A 140 3.90 5.39 -1.11
C ILE A 140 4.67 4.83 0.09
N LEU A 141 5.56 3.86 -0.13
CA LEU A 141 6.34 3.28 0.95
C LEU A 141 7.32 4.30 1.56
N ASN A 142 7.99 5.11 0.75
CA ASN A 142 8.87 6.16 1.25
C ASN A 142 8.11 7.26 2.01
N LEU A 143 6.93 7.67 1.53
CA LEU A 143 6.09 8.65 2.25
C LEU A 143 5.71 8.16 3.65
N ALA A 144 5.35 6.88 3.77
CA ALA A 144 5.07 6.27 5.07
C ALA A 144 6.32 6.19 5.96
N ALA A 145 7.50 5.90 5.39
CA ALA A 145 8.76 5.92 6.12
C ALA A 145 9.09 7.32 6.64
N ASP A 146 8.91 8.35 5.82
CA ASP A 146 9.12 9.75 6.21
C ASP A 146 8.13 10.19 7.28
N TYR A 147 6.87 9.78 7.16
CA TYR A 147 5.86 10.01 8.20
C TYR A 147 6.29 9.41 9.54
N LEU A 148 6.73 8.15 9.54
CA LEU A 148 7.22 7.48 10.74
C LEU A 148 8.38 8.27 11.37
N ILE A 149 9.39 8.67 10.59
CA ILE A 149 10.54 9.42 11.10
C ILE A 149 10.13 10.77 11.70
N LYS A 150 9.21 11.50 11.04
CA LYS A 150 8.73 12.81 11.53
C LYS A 150 7.95 12.68 12.85
N HIS A 151 7.21 11.59 13.03
CA HIS A 151 6.33 11.39 14.18
C HIS A 151 6.94 10.51 15.30
N HIS A 152 8.06 9.82 15.04
CA HIS A 152 8.78 8.97 16.01
C HIS A 152 9.37 9.77 17.19
N HIS A 153 9.65 11.06 17.04
CA HIS A 153 10.26 11.91 18.08
C HIS A 153 9.34 12.32 19.25
N HIS A 154 8.07 11.90 19.29
CA HIS A 154 7.14 12.30 20.36
C HIS A 154 7.08 11.36 21.57
N CYS A 155 7.89 10.29 21.60
CA CYS A 155 7.87 9.29 22.68
C CYS A 155 9.27 8.96 23.24
N ASN A 156 10.07 9.97 23.59
CA ASN A 156 11.22 9.82 24.49
C ASN A 156 10.98 10.55 25.81
#